data_AF-A0A9R1VUV8-F1
#
_entry.id   AF-A0A9R1VUV8-F1
#
_cell.length_a   1.000
_cell.length_b   1.000
_cell.length_c   1.000
_cell.angle_alpha   90.00
_cell.angle_beta   90.00
_cell.angle_gamma   90.00
#
_symmetry.space_group_name_H-M   'P 1'
#
loop_
_entity.id
_entity.type
_entity.pdbx_description
1 polymer ?
#
loop_
_entity_poly.entity_id
_entity_poly.type
_entity_poly.pdbx_seq_one_letter_code
_entity_poly.pdbx_strand_id
1 'polypeptide(L)'
;MAYEQNGRLPDHQNWPRPELLYSEALRELHATIESDWDSVKRSACQTAAGRALWKHVVNDQLAELFAGETYLTNLYEKIKNDRMNNAREVSGVILAVRTLWFESKLEAALESFGGGAQVVLLGAGS
;
A
#
# COMPACT_ATOMS: atom_id res chain seq x y z
N MET A 1 12.27 -4.48 28.25
CA MET A 1 13.17 -4.65 27.08
C MET A 1 12.34 -5.21 25.95
N ALA A 2 11.96 -4.39 24.97
CA ALA A 2 11.22 -4.81 23.79
C ALA A 2 11.41 -3.77 22.67
N TYR A 3 12.56 -3.83 21.99
CA TYR A 3 12.88 -2.98 20.83
C TYR A 3 13.28 -3.82 19.60
N GLU A 4 12.92 -5.10 19.56
CA GLU A 4 13.35 -6.05 18.50
C GLU A 4 12.20 -6.54 17.61
N GLN A 5 11.20 -5.70 17.33
CA GLN A 5 10.20 -5.97 16.28
C GLN A 5 10.09 -4.84 15.24
N ASN A 6 11.07 -3.94 15.16
CA ASN A 6 11.19 -3.10 13.97
C ASN A 6 11.74 -3.98 12.85
N GLY A 7 10.83 -4.53 12.04
CA GLY A 7 11.12 -5.42 10.93
C GLY A 7 12.32 -4.91 10.12
N ARG A 8 13.34 -5.75 9.99
CA ARG A 8 14.51 -5.46 9.16
C ARG A 8 13.99 -5.13 7.76
N LEU A 9 14.25 -3.90 7.30
CA LEU A 9 13.89 -3.50 5.95
C LEU A 9 14.45 -4.52 4.95
N PRO A 10 13.69 -4.89 3.91
CA PRO A 10 14.20 -5.75 2.85
C PRO A 10 15.55 -5.23 2.35
N ASP A 11 16.46 -6.17 2.09
CA ASP A 11 17.80 -5.82 1.63
C ASP A 11 17.73 -4.98 0.35
N HIS A 12 18.68 -4.06 0.18
CA HIS A 12 18.74 -3.11 -0.94
C HIS A 12 18.66 -3.79 -2.32
N GLN A 13 19.11 -5.05 -2.42
CA GLN A 13 19.08 -5.85 -3.65
C GLN A 13 17.80 -6.67 -3.82
N ASN A 14 17.03 -6.87 -2.74
CA ASN A 14 15.92 -7.83 -2.68
C ASN A 14 14.63 -7.16 -2.17
N TRP A 15 14.29 -5.97 -2.68
CA TRP A 15 12.94 -5.46 -2.48
C TRP A 15 11.95 -6.45 -3.12
N PRO A 16 10.94 -6.95 -2.39
CA PRO A 16 10.01 -7.92 -2.94
C PRO A 16 9.34 -7.31 -4.16
N ARG A 17 9.54 -7.97 -5.31
CA ARG A 17 8.78 -7.63 -6.51
C ARG A 17 7.30 -7.83 -6.19
N PRO A 18 6.42 -6.95 -6.67
CA PRO A 18 5.00 -7.26 -6.68
C PRO A 18 4.83 -8.62 -7.36
N GLU A 19 4.11 -9.50 -6.69
CA GLU A 19 3.80 -10.81 -7.22
C GLU A 19 2.76 -10.56 -8.31
N LEU A 20 3.23 -10.49 -9.57
CA LEU A 20 2.39 -10.35 -10.77
C LEU A 20 1.55 -11.63 -11.00
N LEU A 21 0.89 -12.15 -9.98
CA LEU A 21 0.10 -13.37 -9.96
C LEU A 21 -1.36 -13.10 -10.33
N TYR A 22 -1.63 -12.10 -11.15
CA TYR A 22 -2.95 -11.87 -11.70
C TYR A 22 -3.07 -12.53 -13.06
N SER A 23 -4.21 -13.18 -13.29
CA SER A 23 -4.53 -13.76 -14.59
C SER A 23 -4.51 -12.67 -15.66
N GLU A 24 -4.23 -13.06 -16.91
CA GLU A 24 -4.29 -12.16 -18.07
C GLU A 24 -5.58 -11.34 -18.08
N ALA A 25 -6.70 -11.97 -17.75
CA ALA A 25 -8.01 -11.32 -17.67
C ALA A 25 -8.07 -10.16 -16.67
N LEU A 26 -7.43 -10.28 -15.50
CA LEU A 26 -7.39 -9.18 -14.52
C LEU A 26 -6.48 -8.04 -14.99
N ARG A 27 -5.36 -8.37 -15.64
CA ARG A 27 -4.49 -7.36 -16.25
C ARG A 27 -5.21 -6.58 -17.34
N GLU A 28 -5.88 -7.28 -18.25
CA GLU A 28 -6.69 -6.68 -19.31
C GLU A 28 -7.83 -5.84 -18.73
N LEU A 29 -8.49 -6.31 -17.67
CA LEU A 29 -9.51 -5.54 -16.96
C LEU A 29 -8.95 -4.24 -16.42
N HIS A 30 -7.84 -4.29 -15.67
CA HIS A 30 -7.18 -3.09 -15.14
C HIS A 30 -6.77 -2.12 -16.25
N ALA A 31 -6.16 -2.61 -17.32
CA ALA A 31 -5.76 -1.78 -18.46
C ALA A 31 -6.96 -1.10 -19.13
N THR A 32 -8.08 -1.80 -19.23
CA THR A 32 -9.31 -1.28 -19.85
C THR A 32 -9.96 -0.21 -18.97
N ILE A 33 -10.04 -0.41 -17.65
CA ILE A 33 -10.69 0.56 -16.76
C ILE A 33 -9.79 1.74 -16.40
N GLU A 34 -8.47 1.58 -16.47
CA GLU A 34 -7.50 2.62 -16.11
C GLU A 34 -7.59 3.83 -17.05
N SER A 35 -7.93 3.64 -18.34
CA SER A 35 -8.14 4.75 -19.27
C SER A 35 -9.26 5.70 -18.83
N ASP A 36 -10.24 5.16 -18.10
CA ASP A 36 -11.46 5.85 -17.70
C ASP A 36 -11.37 6.39 -16.26
N TRP A 37 -10.26 6.15 -15.56
CA TRP A 37 -10.08 6.62 -14.20
C TRP A 37 -9.81 8.12 -14.13
N ASP A 38 -10.62 8.80 -13.33
CA ASP A 38 -10.39 10.18 -12.90
C ASP A 38 -9.22 10.28 -11.90
N SER A 39 -8.86 11.52 -11.54
CA SER A 39 -7.75 11.78 -10.62
C SER A 39 -7.91 11.15 -9.24
N VAL A 40 -9.15 10.98 -8.76
CA VAL A 40 -9.44 10.39 -7.45
C VAL A 40 -9.14 8.89 -7.48
N LYS A 41 -9.63 8.19 -8.51
CA LYS A 41 -9.37 6.75 -8.70
C LYS A 41 -7.88 6.46 -8.89
N ARG A 42 -7.20 7.26 -9.72
CA ARG A 42 -5.74 7.12 -9.91
C ARG A 42 -4.97 7.32 -8.60
N SER A 43 -5.35 8.30 -7.78
CA SER A 43 -4.74 8.53 -6.48
C SER A 43 -5.02 7.39 -5.48
N ALA A 44 -6.18 6.74 -5.58
CA ALA A 44 -6.52 5.58 -4.77
C ALA A 44 -5.62 4.39 -5.13
N CYS A 45 -5.45 4.09 -6.42
CA CYS A 45 -4.56 3.02 -6.90
C CYS A 45 -3.09 3.26 -6.54
N GLN A 46 -2.60 4.51 -6.60
CA GLN A 46 -1.27 4.87 -6.10
C GLN A 46 -1.11 4.60 -4.60
N THR A 47 -2.16 4.91 -3.83
CA THR A 47 -2.20 4.64 -2.39
C THR A 47 -2.15 3.13 -2.13
N ALA A 48 -2.98 2.35 -2.84
CA ALA A 48 -3.00 0.90 -2.74
C ALA A 48 -1.64 0.28 -3.11
N ALA A 49 -0.98 0.76 -4.16
CA ALA A 49 0.36 0.31 -4.55
C ALA A 49 1.38 0.51 -3.42
N GLY A 50 1.27 1.62 -2.68
CA GLY A 50 2.09 1.88 -1.49
C GLY A 50 1.88 0.83 -0.40
N ARG A 51 0.63 0.52 -0.08
CA ARG A 51 0.32 -0.50 0.93
C ARG A 51 0.81 -1.89 0.50
N ALA A 52 0.63 -2.24 -0.78
CA ALA A 52 1.09 -3.51 -1.34
C ALA A 52 2.61 -3.68 -1.28
N LEU A 53 3.37 -2.66 -1.69
CA LEU A 53 4.84 -2.74 -1.72
C LEU A 53 5.48 -2.60 -0.33
N TRP A 54 4.76 -2.03 0.64
CA TRP A 54 5.15 -1.99 2.05
C TRP A 54 4.49 -3.09 2.89
N LYS A 55 4.14 -4.24 2.28
CA LYS A 55 3.44 -5.38 2.91
C LYS A 55 4.11 -5.99 4.16
N HIS A 56 5.40 -5.72 4.35
CA HIS A 56 6.17 -6.17 5.52
C HIS A 56 5.90 -5.31 6.77
N VAL A 57 5.26 -4.15 6.60
CA VAL A 57 4.85 -3.23 7.67
C VAL A 57 3.33 -3.10 7.73
N VAL A 58 2.66 -3.06 6.58
CA VAL A 58 1.20 -2.95 6.46
C VAL A 58 0.63 -4.27 5.96
N ASN A 59 -0.37 -4.83 6.63
CA ASN A 59 -0.98 -6.09 6.20
C ASN A 59 -2.31 -5.87 5.47
N ASP A 60 -2.23 -5.35 4.24
CA ASP A 60 -3.40 -5.22 3.36
C ASP A 60 -3.35 -6.28 2.25
N GLN A 61 -4.20 -7.30 2.37
CA GLN A 61 -4.26 -8.45 1.45
C GLN A 61 -4.85 -8.11 0.08
N LEU A 62 -5.56 -6.98 -0.05
CA LEU A 62 -6.23 -6.57 -1.29
C LEU A 62 -5.54 -5.39 -1.98
N ALA A 63 -4.57 -4.75 -1.33
CA ALA A 63 -3.84 -3.61 -1.85
C ALA A 63 -3.25 -3.85 -3.24
N GLU A 64 -2.67 -5.04 -3.46
CA GLU A 64 -2.04 -5.39 -4.73
C GLU A 64 -3.08 -5.47 -5.87
N LEU A 65 -4.27 -6.00 -5.57
CA LEU A 65 -5.38 -6.08 -6.51
C LEU A 65 -5.87 -4.68 -6.86
N PHE A 66 -6.11 -3.82 -5.87
CA PHE A 66 -6.62 -2.48 -6.14
C PHE A 66 -5.62 -1.54 -6.80
N ALA A 67 -4.32 -1.77 -6.58
CA ALA A 67 -3.28 -0.98 -7.20
C ALA A 67 -3.25 -1.15 -8.72
N GLY A 68 -3.40 -2.39 -9.20
CA GLY A 68 -3.16 -2.73 -10.61
C GLY A 68 -1.68 -2.66 -11.01
N GLU A 69 -1.36 -3.33 -12.12
CA GLU A 69 0.04 -3.54 -12.54
C GLU A 69 0.78 -2.25 -12.85
N THR A 70 0.13 -1.28 -13.49
CA THR A 70 0.73 0.01 -13.84
C THR A 70 1.27 0.72 -12.58
N TYR A 71 0.46 0.83 -11.54
CA TYR A 71 0.84 1.57 -10.33
C TYR A 71 1.82 0.78 -9.45
N LEU A 72 1.67 -0.54 -9.37
CA LEU A 72 2.63 -1.41 -8.68
C LEU A 72 4.02 -1.32 -9.32
N THR A 73 4.10 -1.48 -10.65
CA THR A 73 5.37 -1.44 -11.38
C THR A 73 6.03 -0.07 -11.26
N ASN A 74 5.25 1.00 -11.46
CA ASN A 74 5.76 2.36 -11.36
C ASN A 74 6.29 2.70 -9.96
N LEU A 75 5.59 2.29 -8.91
CA LEU A 75 6.05 2.55 -7.54
C LEU A 75 7.23 1.65 -7.16
N TYR A 76 7.25 0.39 -7.59
CA TYR A 76 8.37 -0.52 -7.38
C TYR A 76 9.66 0.05 -7.98
N GLU A 77 9.62 0.51 -9.24
CA GLU A 77 10.80 1.10 -9.88
C GLU A 77 11.22 2.42 -9.20
N LYS A 78 10.28 3.23 -8.68
CA LYS A 78 10.62 4.40 -7.85
C LYS A 78 11.34 4.00 -6.57
N ILE A 79 10.82 3.04 -5.81
CA ILE A 79 11.44 2.55 -4.57
C ILE A 79 12.84 2.02 -4.86
N LYS A 80 12.98 1.21 -5.91
CA LYS A 80 14.27 0.67 -6.35
C LYS A 80 15.26 1.78 -6.70
N ASN A 81 14.82 2.80 -7.44
CA ASN A 81 15.65 3.96 -7.78
C ASN A 81 16.04 4.79 -6.54
N ASP A 82 15.12 5.02 -5.61
CA ASP A 82 15.40 5.73 -4.36
C ASP A 82 16.50 5.02 -3.56
N ARG A 83 16.42 3.68 -3.49
CA ARG A 83 17.41 2.84 -2.80
C ARG A 83 18.77 2.85 -3.49
N MET A 84 18.79 2.67 -4.82
CA MET A 84 20.04 2.67 -5.61
C MET A 84 20.79 4.00 -5.53
N ASN A 85 20.05 5.11 -5.41
CA ASN A 85 20.61 6.45 -5.30
C ASN A 85 20.87 6.88 -3.84
N ASN A 86 20.68 5.98 -2.86
CA ASN A 86 20.78 6.28 -1.43
C ASN A 86 19.98 7.54 -1.05
N ALA A 87 18.76 7.66 -1.58
CA ALA A 87 17.88 8.78 -1.31
C ALA A 87 17.58 8.85 0.20
N ARG A 88 17.46 10.08 0.70
CA ARG A 88 17.11 10.33 2.12
C ARG A 88 15.73 9.76 2.48
N GLU A 89 14.83 9.73 1.50
CA GLU A 89 13.46 9.28 1.64
C GLU A 89 13.19 8.21 0.58
N VAL A 90 12.42 7.19 0.96
CA VAL A 90 12.04 6.09 0.06
C VAL A 90 10.55 6.22 -0.25
N SER A 91 10.20 6.10 -1.53
CA SER A 91 8.83 6.18 -2.00
C SER A 91 7.90 5.20 -1.26
N GLY A 92 6.70 5.67 -0.93
CA GLY A 92 5.67 4.85 -0.27
C GLY A 92 5.77 4.76 1.25
N VAL A 93 6.88 5.18 1.90
CA VAL A 93 6.99 5.19 3.38
C VAL A 93 5.80 5.91 4.03
N ILE A 94 5.47 7.10 3.52
CA ILE A 94 4.37 7.91 4.07
C ILE A 94 3.02 7.21 3.96
N LEU A 95 2.81 6.38 2.93
CA LEU A 95 1.59 5.61 2.74
C LEU A 95 1.48 4.52 3.80
N ALA A 96 2.60 3.83 4.09
CA ALA A 96 2.66 2.82 5.14
C ALA A 96 2.42 3.41 6.54
N VAL A 97 3.11 4.51 6.87
CA VAL A 97 2.94 5.23 8.15
C VAL A 97 1.50 5.72 8.32
N ARG A 98 0.92 6.28 7.25
CA ARG A 98 -0.47 6.73 7.27
C ARG A 98 -1.43 5.57 7.55
N THR A 99 -1.26 4.43 6.91
CA THR A 99 -2.11 3.26 7.15
C THR A 99 -2.04 2.79 8.59
N LEU A 100 -0.81 2.57 9.12
CA LEU A 100 -0.62 2.16 10.51
C LEU A 100 -1.24 3.14 11.51
N TRP A 101 -1.10 4.44 11.24
CA TRP A 101 -1.69 5.46 12.11
C TRP A 101 -3.21 5.34 12.14
N PHE A 102 -3.87 5.26 10.98
CA PHE A 102 -5.33 5.12 10.93
C PHE A 102 -5.82 3.80 11.53
N GLU A 103 -5.14 2.68 11.26
CA GLU A 103 -5.45 1.38 11.87
C GLU A 103 -5.41 1.49 13.40
N SER A 104 -4.32 2.04 13.96
CA SER A 104 -4.20 2.20 15.42
C SER A 104 -5.29 3.09 16.03
N LYS A 105 -5.77 4.11 15.28
CA LYS A 105 -6.86 4.98 15.75
C LYS A 105 -8.20 4.28 15.70
N LEU A 106 -8.45 3.46 14.68
CA LEU A 106 -9.67 2.66 14.58
C LEU A 106 -9.70 1.60 15.68
N GLU A 107 -8.62 0.86 15.87
CA GLU A 107 -8.51 -0.15 16.94
C GLU A 107 -8.77 0.47 18.32
N ALA A 108 -8.07 1.56 18.67
CA ALA A 108 -8.26 2.24 19.94
C ALA A 108 -9.70 2.76 20.13
N ALA A 109 -10.33 3.25 19.05
CA ALA A 109 -11.72 3.69 19.10
C ALA A 109 -12.65 2.49 19.37
N LEU A 110 -12.52 1.40 18.62
CA LEU A 110 -13.35 0.20 18.77
C LEU A 110 -13.27 -0.38 20.19
N GLU A 111 -12.07 -0.43 20.77
CA GLU A 111 -11.85 -0.86 22.15
C GLU A 111 -12.56 0.06 23.16
N SER A 112 -12.51 1.37 22.96
CA SER A 112 -13.13 2.35 23.88
C SER A 112 -14.66 2.30 23.91
N PHE A 113 -15.30 1.88 22.82
CA PHE A 113 -16.77 1.83 22.69
C PHE A 113 -17.37 0.47 23.08
N GLY A 114 -16.57 -0.51 23.48
CA GLY A 114 -17.07 -1.77 24.07
C GLY A 114 -17.94 -2.62 23.14
N GLY A 115 -17.71 -2.56 21.82
CA GLY A 115 -18.37 -3.43 20.83
C GLY A 115 -19.65 -2.88 20.18
N GLY A 116 -20.06 -1.64 20.48
CA GLY A 116 -21.22 -0.96 19.87
C GLY A 116 -20.88 0.17 18.88
N ALA A 117 -19.63 0.24 18.40
CA ALA A 117 -19.16 1.36 17.58
C ALA A 117 -19.68 1.28 16.14
N GLN A 118 -20.10 2.44 15.60
CA GLN A 118 -20.29 2.63 14.18
C GLN A 118 -19.08 3.35 13.60
N VAL A 119 -18.47 2.79 12.55
CA VAL A 119 -17.34 3.39 11.83
C VAL A 119 -17.83 3.90 10.47
N VAL A 120 -17.49 5.14 10.15
CA VAL A 120 -17.76 5.75 8.85
C VAL A 120 -16.43 6.17 8.24
N LEU A 121 -16.07 5.57 7.11
CA LEU A 121 -14.87 5.92 6.33
C LEU A 121 -15.29 6.84 5.17
N LEU A 122 -14.92 8.11 5.25
CA LEU A 122 -15.21 9.10 4.20
C LEU A 122 -14.09 9.09 3.16
N GLY A 123 -14.48 9.09 1.89
CA GLY A 123 -13.51 9.04 0.78
C GLY A 123 -12.71 7.73 0.76
N ALA A 124 -13.34 6.61 1.12
CA ALA A 124 -12.68 5.32 1.36
C ALA A 124 -11.84 4.80 0.18
N GLY A 125 -12.10 5.28 -1.05
CA GLY A 125 -11.26 4.98 -2.21
C GLY A 125 -11.02 3.49 -2.38
N SER A 126 -9.77 3.08 -2.15
CA SER A 126 -9.26 1.71 -2.22
C SER A 126 -8.31 1.41 -1.08
#